data_AF-A0A3A4NRT0-F1
#
_entry.id   AF-A0A3A4NRT0-F1
#
_cell.length_a   1.000
_cell.length_b   1.000
_cell.length_c   1.000
_cell.angle_alpha   90.00
_cell.angle_beta   90.00
_cell.angle_gamma   90.00
#
_symmetry.space_group_name_H-M   'P 1'
#
loop_
_entity.id
_entity.type
_entity.pdbx_description
1 polymer ?
#
loop_
_entity_poly.entity_id
_entity_poly.type
_entity_poly.pdbx_seq_one_letter_code
_entity_poly.pdbx_strand_id
1 'polypeptide(L)'
;MEKPRVICWDLDETLGFFRNLVSARGGGKAPHPQDSYVLRKDLIRALNRMIDKGYRHVVVSSAKLEYSKNVLSSICLDAYFDKVVARSQLNEAFWGKRYLPAAEAFNLDEADALSNVLVIANQASDEPVDLGVVFLHDRRGLEVSAFEYEQVAEALWERGEGSFKRGFDFFFETGRKVSCLDQEMNFMLVSSKVTETISADLGYKNSPCNPDLKIPIMYNFRSA
;
A
#
# COMPACT_ATOMS: atom_id res chain seq x y z
N MET A 1 2.08 25.72 -5.97
CA MET A 1 2.76 24.52 -6.49
C MET A 1 1.83 23.34 -6.29
N GLU A 2 1.70 22.46 -7.28
CA GLU A 2 0.93 21.21 -7.14
C GLU A 2 1.59 20.33 -6.07
N LYS A 3 0.78 19.68 -5.23
CA LYS A 3 1.27 18.76 -4.19
C LYS A 3 1.71 17.44 -4.85
N PRO A 4 2.79 16.79 -4.37
CA PRO A 4 3.26 15.55 -4.96
C PRO A 4 2.28 14.40 -4.72
N ARG A 5 2.15 13.51 -5.71
CA ARG A 5 1.39 12.26 -5.63
C ARG A 5 2.31 11.19 -5.05
N VAL A 6 2.01 10.66 -3.88
CA VAL A 6 2.90 9.76 -3.14
C VAL A 6 2.31 8.35 -3.12
N ILE A 7 3.12 7.36 -3.51
CA ILE A 7 2.78 5.95 -3.33
C ILE A 7 3.70 5.34 -2.27
N CYS A 8 3.07 4.87 -1.20
CA CYS A 8 3.71 4.17 -0.09
C CYS A 8 3.65 2.66 -0.35
N TRP A 9 4.82 2.04 -0.53
CA TRP A 9 4.98 0.63 -0.80
C TRP A 9 5.43 -0.10 0.45
N ASP A 10 4.77 -1.17 0.84
CA ASP A 10 5.42 -2.16 1.70
C ASP A 10 6.58 -2.86 0.94
N LEU A 11 7.50 -3.49 1.67
CA LEU A 11 8.73 -4.06 1.10
C LEU A 11 8.60 -5.56 0.76
N ASP A 12 8.60 -6.41 1.77
CA ASP A 12 8.67 -7.86 1.60
C ASP A 12 7.31 -8.41 1.17
N GLU A 13 7.29 -9.32 0.20
CA GLU A 13 6.06 -9.89 -0.42
C GLU A 13 5.20 -8.85 -1.17
N THR A 14 5.45 -7.57 -0.99
CA THR A 14 4.91 -6.46 -1.79
C THR A 14 5.81 -6.10 -2.96
N LEU A 15 7.06 -5.67 -2.79
CA LEU A 15 7.97 -5.38 -3.92
C LEU A 15 8.71 -6.62 -4.41
N GLY A 16 8.92 -7.58 -3.53
CA GLY A 16 9.66 -8.80 -3.82
C GLY A 16 9.87 -9.64 -2.57
N PHE A 17 10.51 -10.80 -2.73
CA PHE A 17 10.91 -11.66 -1.63
C PHE A 17 12.43 -11.56 -1.43
N PHE A 18 12.86 -11.02 -0.28
CA PHE A 18 14.25 -10.59 -0.06
C PHE A 18 14.94 -11.25 1.15
N ARG A 19 14.27 -12.18 1.85
CA ARG A 19 14.71 -12.72 3.14
C ARG A 19 16.14 -13.27 3.12
N ASN A 20 16.63 -13.73 1.96
CA ASN A 20 17.95 -14.34 1.83
C ASN A 20 19.09 -13.34 1.52
N LEU A 21 18.80 -12.06 1.27
CA LEU A 21 19.83 -11.05 0.95
C LEU A 21 20.64 -10.60 2.17
N VAL A 22 20.09 -10.70 3.38
CA VAL A 22 20.69 -10.09 4.58
C VAL A 22 21.42 -11.09 5.48
N SER A 23 21.14 -12.38 5.38
CA SER A 23 21.96 -13.44 6.00
C SER A 23 23.42 -13.40 5.52
N ALA A 24 23.66 -12.86 4.32
CA ALA A 24 24.94 -12.71 3.66
C ALA A 24 25.96 -11.78 4.32
N ARG A 25 25.49 -10.71 4.99
CA ARG A 25 26.35 -9.60 5.41
C ARG A 25 26.72 -9.62 6.90
N GLY A 26 26.07 -10.47 7.70
CA GLY A 26 26.26 -10.56 9.15
C GLY A 26 27.31 -11.58 9.64
N GLY A 27 28.22 -12.05 8.77
CA GLY A 27 29.23 -13.07 9.13
C GLY A 27 28.69 -14.51 9.18
N GLY A 28 27.42 -14.72 8.84
CA GLY A 28 26.89 -16.04 8.45
C GLY A 28 27.40 -16.43 7.07
N LYS A 29 27.40 -17.74 6.76
CA LYS A 29 27.80 -18.26 5.44
C LYS A 29 27.18 -17.40 4.33
N ALA A 30 27.99 -17.02 3.35
CA ALA A 30 27.50 -16.33 2.16
C ALA A 30 26.29 -17.09 1.60
N PRO A 31 25.23 -16.37 1.18
CA PRO A 31 24.02 -16.95 0.64
C PRO A 31 24.42 -17.89 -0.47
N HIS A 32 23.82 -19.07 -0.47
CA HIS A 32 24.01 -20.02 -1.55
C HIS A 32 23.63 -19.32 -2.86
N PRO A 33 24.27 -19.58 -4.02
CA PRO A 33 23.87 -18.96 -5.30
C PRO A 33 22.40 -19.20 -5.70
N GLN A 34 21.72 -20.11 -5.00
CA GLN A 34 20.29 -20.42 -5.13
C GLN A 34 19.40 -19.60 -4.19
N ASP A 35 19.97 -18.81 -3.29
CA ASP A 35 19.30 -17.85 -2.41
C ASP A 35 18.93 -16.58 -3.19
N SER A 36 18.28 -16.76 -4.33
CA SER A 36 17.81 -15.69 -5.20
C SER A 36 16.75 -14.85 -4.49
N TYR A 37 16.80 -13.54 -4.69
CA TYR A 37 15.62 -12.70 -4.46
C TYR A 37 14.63 -12.90 -5.62
N VAL A 38 13.35 -12.66 -5.35
CA VAL A 38 12.32 -12.61 -6.38
C VAL A 38 11.79 -11.19 -6.42
N LEU A 39 11.90 -10.53 -7.57
CA LEU A 39 11.28 -9.22 -7.78
C LEU A 39 9.86 -9.40 -8.29
N ARG A 40 8.93 -8.54 -7.86
CA ARG A 40 7.61 -8.46 -8.47
C ARG A 40 7.73 -8.25 -9.98
N LYS A 41 6.91 -8.98 -10.74
CA LYS A 41 6.84 -8.88 -12.19
C LYS A 41 6.55 -7.43 -12.64
N ASP A 42 7.28 -6.97 -13.65
CA ASP A 42 7.16 -5.65 -14.28
C ASP A 42 7.44 -4.43 -13.36
N LEU A 43 7.93 -4.63 -12.12
CA LEU A 43 8.08 -3.57 -11.12
C LEU A 43 8.87 -2.37 -11.62
N ILE A 44 10.07 -2.58 -12.15
CA ILE A 44 10.95 -1.50 -12.62
C ILE A 44 10.27 -0.67 -13.71
N ARG A 45 9.56 -1.32 -14.63
CA ARG A 45 8.89 -0.63 -15.74
C ARG A 45 7.67 0.16 -15.25
N ALA A 46 6.93 -0.37 -14.28
CA ALA A 46 5.82 0.34 -13.65
C ALA A 46 6.33 1.57 -12.87
N LEU A 47 7.38 1.43 -12.05
CA LEU A 47 7.98 2.53 -11.30
C LEU A 47 8.45 3.66 -12.22
N ASN A 48 9.16 3.36 -13.30
CA ASN A 48 9.59 4.38 -14.27
C ASN A 48 8.40 5.17 -14.84
N ARG A 49 7.34 4.47 -15.27
CA ARG A 49 6.14 5.13 -15.81
C ARG A 49 5.43 6.01 -14.80
N MET A 50 5.36 5.57 -13.54
CA MET A 50 4.77 6.37 -12.48
C MET A 50 5.66 7.60 -12.18
N ILE A 51 6.98 7.46 -12.15
CA ILE A 51 7.89 8.61 -12.01
C ILE A 51 7.71 9.61 -13.16
N ASP A 52 7.62 9.14 -14.41
CA ASP A 52 7.39 9.99 -15.59
C ASP A 52 6.06 10.77 -15.51
N LYS A 53 5.08 10.24 -14.78
CA LYS A 53 3.77 10.87 -14.51
C LYS A 53 3.75 11.75 -13.26
N GLY A 54 4.88 11.90 -12.58
CA GLY A 54 5.03 12.75 -11.40
C GLY A 54 4.70 12.08 -10.07
N TYR A 55 4.55 10.75 -10.02
CA TYR A 55 4.45 10.05 -8.74
C TYR A 55 5.81 9.99 -8.04
N ARG A 56 5.76 10.08 -6.72
CA ARG A 56 6.87 9.92 -5.80
C ARG A 56 6.67 8.62 -5.03
N HIS A 57 7.76 7.93 -4.71
CA HIS A 57 7.68 6.60 -4.13
C HIS A 57 8.43 6.52 -2.81
N VAL A 58 7.80 5.86 -1.85
CA VAL A 58 8.35 5.64 -0.51
C VAL A 58 8.21 4.17 -0.16
N VAL A 59 9.25 3.60 0.45
CA VAL A 59 9.12 2.30 1.11
C VAL A 59 8.71 2.50 2.56
N VAL A 60 7.65 1.85 3.01
CA VAL A 60 7.16 1.85 4.39
C VAL A 60 7.16 0.42 4.91
N SER A 61 8.17 0.06 5.70
CA SER A 61 8.45 -1.33 6.06
C SER A 61 8.53 -1.54 7.57
N SER A 62 7.94 -2.64 8.04
CA SER A 62 8.14 -3.13 9.41
C SER A 62 9.52 -3.75 9.60
N ALA A 63 10.44 -3.71 8.64
CA ALA A 63 11.81 -4.15 8.82
C ALA A 63 12.69 -3.06 9.47
N LYS A 64 13.90 -3.44 9.91
CA LYS A 64 14.93 -2.47 10.35
C LYS A 64 15.39 -1.64 9.15
N LEU A 65 15.72 -0.37 9.37
CA LEU A 65 16.14 0.56 8.31
C LEU A 65 17.33 0.03 7.50
N GLU A 66 18.31 -0.56 8.19
CA GLU A 66 19.49 -1.14 7.56
C GLU A 66 19.13 -2.29 6.61
N TYR A 67 18.21 -3.17 7.01
CA TYR A 67 17.71 -4.24 6.16
C TYR A 67 17.08 -3.66 4.88
N SER A 68 16.12 -2.74 5.02
CA SER A 68 15.40 -2.20 3.87
C SER A 68 16.33 -1.47 2.89
N LYS A 69 17.26 -0.65 3.39
CA LYS A 69 18.26 0.02 2.54
C LYS A 69 19.20 -0.96 1.86
N ASN A 70 19.67 -1.98 2.57
CA ASN A 70 20.55 -3.01 2.01
C ASN A 70 19.86 -3.80 0.91
N VAL A 71 18.60 -4.18 1.10
CA VAL A 71 17.78 -4.84 0.08
C VAL A 71 17.69 -3.96 -1.17
N LEU A 72 17.20 -2.73 -1.04
CA LEU A 72 17.00 -1.83 -2.18
C LEU A 72 18.30 -1.56 -2.95
N SER A 73 19.40 -1.27 -2.25
CA SER A 73 20.70 -1.02 -2.87
C SER A 73 21.27 -2.26 -3.56
N SER A 74 21.09 -3.46 -2.99
CA SER A 74 21.67 -4.69 -3.57
C SER A 74 21.01 -5.11 -4.89
N ILE A 75 19.82 -4.59 -5.18
CA ILE A 75 19.05 -4.87 -6.40
C ILE A 75 18.82 -3.60 -7.24
N CYS A 76 19.56 -2.52 -6.96
CA CYS A 76 19.49 -1.23 -7.67
C CYS A 76 18.09 -0.60 -7.71
N LEU A 77 17.28 -0.80 -6.67
CA LEU A 77 15.97 -0.18 -6.54
C LEU A 77 16.00 1.14 -5.76
N ASP A 78 17.09 1.46 -5.06
CA ASP A 78 17.22 2.66 -4.24
C ASP A 78 17.00 3.96 -5.04
N ALA A 79 17.36 3.98 -6.32
CA ALA A 79 17.14 5.13 -7.22
C ALA A 79 15.66 5.44 -7.50
N TYR A 80 14.73 4.51 -7.23
CA TYR A 80 13.30 4.68 -7.48
C TYR A 80 12.52 5.19 -6.28
N PHE A 81 13.12 5.19 -5.08
CA PHE A 81 12.44 5.54 -3.84
C PHE A 81 13.11 6.75 -3.19
N ASP A 82 12.34 7.82 -3.00
CA ASP A 82 12.81 9.05 -2.38
C ASP A 82 13.14 8.86 -0.89
N LYS A 83 12.45 7.91 -0.24
CA LYS A 83 12.55 7.68 1.19
C LYS A 83 12.26 6.23 1.56
N VAL A 84 12.88 5.81 2.67
CA VAL A 84 12.52 4.59 3.42
C VAL A 84 12.09 5.01 4.81
N VAL A 85 10.88 4.61 5.19
CA VAL A 85 10.32 4.71 6.55
C VAL A 85 10.32 3.30 7.14
N ALA A 86 11.18 3.08 8.13
CA ALA A 86 11.40 1.78 8.72
C ALA A 86 10.70 1.63 10.09
N ARG A 87 10.70 0.42 10.64
CA ARG A 87 10.06 0.06 11.92
C ARG A 87 10.17 1.12 13.02
N SER A 88 11.38 1.62 13.27
CA SER A 88 11.66 2.58 14.35
C SER A 88 10.91 3.91 14.21
N GLN A 89 10.37 4.21 13.03
CA GLN A 89 9.62 5.43 12.73
C GLN A 89 8.10 5.19 12.70
N LEU A 90 7.65 3.93 12.64
CA LEU A 90 6.24 3.59 12.49
C LEU A 90 5.44 3.65 13.80
N ASN A 91 6.08 3.84 14.97
CA ASN A 91 5.44 3.79 16.30
C ASN A 91 4.33 2.71 16.34
N GLU A 92 4.75 1.44 16.27
CA GLU A 92 3.89 0.27 16.05
C GLU A 92 2.65 0.30 16.96
N ALA A 93 1.47 0.43 16.36
CA ALA A 93 0.22 0.06 17.02
C ALA A 93 0.15 -1.47 17.12
N PHE A 94 -0.71 -2.00 18.00
CA PHE A 94 -0.91 -3.46 18.11
C PHE A 94 -1.34 -4.11 16.79
N TRP A 95 -1.94 -3.33 15.89
CA TRP A 95 -2.32 -3.73 14.53
C TRP A 95 -2.21 -2.52 13.59
N GLY A 96 -1.67 -2.70 12.39
CA GLY A 96 -1.50 -1.63 11.39
C GLY A 96 -0.18 -0.85 11.46
N LYS A 97 0.04 0.04 10.49
CA LYS A 97 1.24 0.89 10.36
C LYS A 97 0.87 2.37 10.35
N ARG A 98 1.77 3.21 10.87
CA ARG A 98 1.66 4.66 10.75
C ARG A 98 2.30 5.16 9.47
N TYR A 99 1.55 5.92 8.68
CA TYR A 99 1.98 6.47 7.39
C TYR A 99 2.18 7.99 7.44
N LEU A 100 1.82 8.68 8.53
CA LEU A 100 2.11 10.10 8.69
C LEU A 100 3.60 10.43 8.48
N PRO A 101 4.58 9.66 9.00
CA PRO A 101 6.00 9.94 8.73
C PRO A 101 6.39 9.85 7.25
N ALA A 102 5.67 9.04 6.45
CA ALA A 102 5.88 8.97 5.01
C ALA A 102 5.29 10.19 4.30
N ALA A 103 4.11 10.67 4.71
CA ALA A 103 3.49 11.88 4.18
C ALA A 103 4.30 13.16 4.51
N GLU A 104 4.77 13.27 5.76
CA GLU A 104 5.58 14.41 6.23
C GLU A 104 6.89 14.57 5.44
N ALA A 105 7.47 13.47 4.93
CA ALA A 105 8.66 13.51 4.08
C ALA A 105 8.46 14.32 2.78
N PHE A 106 7.21 14.60 2.40
CA PHE A 106 6.81 15.37 1.22
C PHE A 106 6.08 16.66 1.56
N ASN A 107 6.13 17.10 2.83
CA ASN A 107 5.40 18.27 3.31
C ASN A 107 3.87 18.17 3.08
N LEU A 108 3.33 16.97 3.28
CA LEU A 108 1.90 16.70 3.31
C LEU A 108 1.46 16.59 4.77
N ASP A 109 0.45 17.36 5.15
CA ASP A 109 -0.27 17.15 6.41
C ASP A 109 -1.34 16.04 6.25
N GLU A 110 -2.10 15.75 7.30
CA GLU A 110 -3.14 14.71 7.26
C GLU A 110 -4.21 14.96 6.19
N ALA A 111 -4.59 16.22 5.97
CA ALA A 111 -5.61 16.61 5.01
C ALA A 111 -5.09 16.48 3.56
N ASP A 112 -3.86 16.91 3.32
CA ASP A 112 -3.18 16.71 2.04
C ASP A 112 -2.97 15.22 1.75
N ALA A 113 -2.58 14.43 2.75
CA ALA A 113 -2.30 13.00 2.61
C ALA A 113 -3.53 12.24 2.11
N LEU A 114 -4.73 12.55 2.64
CA LEU A 114 -5.99 11.97 2.22
C LEU A 114 -6.17 11.98 0.68
N SER A 115 -5.82 13.10 0.04
CA SER A 115 -5.94 13.24 -1.42
C SER A 115 -4.74 12.71 -2.19
N ASN A 116 -3.54 12.77 -1.62
CA ASN A 116 -2.29 12.63 -2.36
C ASN A 116 -1.50 11.35 -2.05
N VAL A 117 -1.91 10.55 -1.07
CA VAL A 117 -1.21 9.32 -0.67
C VAL A 117 -2.04 8.08 -1.02
N LEU A 118 -1.39 7.11 -1.67
CA LEU A 118 -1.88 5.76 -1.90
C LEU A 118 -0.95 4.78 -1.20
N VAL A 119 -1.50 3.83 -0.42
CA VAL A 119 -0.74 2.77 0.23
C VAL A 119 -0.95 1.47 -0.50
N ILE A 120 0.12 0.71 -0.76
CA ILE A 120 0.09 -0.60 -1.43
C ILE A 120 0.83 -1.61 -0.56
N ALA A 121 0.14 -2.67 -0.15
CA ALA A 121 0.75 -3.75 0.61
C ALA A 121 0.00 -5.08 0.46
N ASN A 122 0.67 -6.17 0.83
CA ASN A 122 0.10 -7.52 0.77
C ASN A 122 -0.51 -8.01 2.10
N GLN A 123 -0.15 -7.43 3.25
CA GLN A 123 -0.65 -7.89 4.55
C GLN A 123 -1.70 -6.94 5.11
N ALA A 124 -2.74 -7.50 5.73
CA ALA A 124 -3.76 -6.70 6.43
C ALA A 124 -3.15 -5.87 7.57
N SER A 125 -2.09 -6.35 8.22
CA SER A 125 -1.36 -5.61 9.26
C SER A 125 -0.61 -4.39 8.75
N ASP A 126 -0.58 -4.15 7.44
CA ASP A 126 -0.02 -2.94 6.84
C ASP A 126 -1.04 -1.82 6.70
N GLU A 127 -2.28 -2.04 7.15
CA GLU A 127 -3.36 -1.07 7.14
C GLU A 127 -2.96 0.25 7.84
N PRO A 128 -3.21 1.42 7.24
CA PRO A 128 -2.93 2.71 7.86
C PRO A 128 -3.75 2.95 9.13
N VAL A 129 -3.12 3.35 10.23
CA VAL A 129 -3.85 3.60 11.50
C VAL A 129 -4.00 5.07 11.86
N ASP A 130 -3.22 5.94 11.22
CA ASP A 130 -3.10 7.36 11.58
C ASP A 130 -3.51 8.31 10.47
N LEU A 131 -3.82 7.80 9.27
CA LEU A 131 -4.21 8.60 8.12
C LEU A 131 -5.44 8.03 7.43
N GLY A 132 -6.29 8.93 6.91
CA GLY A 132 -7.49 8.64 6.13
C GLY A 132 -7.26 8.10 4.71
N VAL A 133 -6.12 7.49 4.40
CA VAL A 133 -5.66 7.29 3.02
C VAL A 133 -6.27 6.07 2.34
N VAL A 134 -6.18 6.02 1.00
CA VAL A 134 -6.58 4.83 0.24
C VAL A 134 -5.52 3.75 0.45
N PHE A 135 -5.95 2.58 0.91
CA PHE A 135 -5.15 1.39 1.08
C PHE A 135 -5.55 0.33 0.06
N LEU A 136 -4.61 0.03 -0.84
CA LEU A 136 -4.69 -1.07 -1.77
C LEU A 136 -4.08 -2.32 -1.13
N HIS A 137 -4.96 -3.23 -0.74
CA HIS A 137 -4.58 -4.51 -0.12
C HIS A 137 -4.70 -5.62 -1.15
N ASP A 138 -3.55 -6.19 -1.53
CA ASP A 138 -3.48 -7.28 -2.50
C ASP A 138 -2.86 -8.54 -1.90
N ARG A 139 -3.73 -9.46 -1.46
CA ARG A 139 -3.33 -10.72 -0.80
C ARG A 139 -2.61 -11.69 -1.71
N ARG A 140 -2.70 -11.51 -3.02
CA ARG A 140 -2.02 -12.34 -4.01
C ARG A 140 -0.49 -12.13 -4.00
N GLY A 141 -0.02 -11.08 -3.32
CA GLY A 141 1.42 -10.84 -3.15
C GLY A 141 2.10 -10.79 -4.52
N LEU A 142 3.21 -11.51 -4.68
CA LEU A 142 4.07 -11.46 -5.87
C LEU A 142 3.48 -12.08 -7.16
N GLU A 143 2.30 -12.70 -7.08
CA GLU A 143 1.63 -13.30 -8.26
C GLU A 143 1.17 -12.25 -9.27
N VAL A 144 1.03 -11.00 -8.81
CA VAL A 144 0.43 -9.89 -9.55
C VAL A 144 1.49 -9.00 -10.18
N SER A 145 1.26 -8.56 -11.42
CA SER A 145 2.15 -7.60 -12.07
C SER A 145 2.04 -6.22 -11.43
N ALA A 146 3.17 -5.53 -11.26
CA ALA A 146 3.16 -4.13 -10.81
C ALA A 146 2.40 -3.17 -11.76
N PHE A 147 2.14 -3.59 -13.01
CA PHE A 147 1.29 -2.82 -13.91
C PHE A 147 -0.17 -2.76 -13.48
N GLU A 148 -0.68 -3.73 -12.72
CA GLU A 148 -2.03 -3.62 -12.14
C GLU A 148 -2.08 -2.47 -11.15
N TYR A 149 -1.06 -2.32 -10.30
CA TYR A 149 -0.94 -1.22 -9.35
C TYR A 149 -0.80 0.15 -10.03
N GLU A 150 -0.02 0.23 -11.12
CA GLU A 150 0.05 1.43 -11.96
C GLU A 150 -1.33 1.81 -12.49
N GLN A 151 -2.05 0.88 -13.13
CA GLN A 151 -3.37 1.14 -13.72
C GLN A 151 -4.39 1.58 -12.68
N VAL A 152 -4.32 0.98 -11.49
CA VAL A 152 -5.16 1.34 -10.34
C VAL A 152 -4.88 2.75 -9.85
N ALA A 153 -3.61 3.09 -9.62
CA ALA A 153 -3.22 4.42 -9.15
C ALA A 153 -3.69 5.49 -10.14
N GLU A 154 -3.50 5.24 -11.44
CA GLU A 154 -3.97 6.11 -12.51
C GLU A 154 -5.49 6.24 -12.55
N ALA A 155 -6.22 5.12 -12.46
CA ALA A 155 -7.67 5.15 -12.49
C ALA A 155 -8.24 5.93 -11.30
N LEU A 156 -7.70 5.75 -10.09
CA LEU A 156 -8.07 6.53 -8.92
C LEU A 156 -7.76 8.01 -9.13
N TRP A 157 -6.57 8.33 -9.63
CA TRP A 157 -6.14 9.71 -9.82
C TRP A 157 -6.98 10.45 -10.87
N GLU A 158 -7.21 9.83 -12.03
CA GLU A 158 -7.98 10.40 -13.13
C GLU A 158 -9.46 10.55 -12.77
N ARG A 159 -10.09 9.50 -12.21
CA ARG A 159 -11.51 9.56 -11.83
C ARG A 159 -11.76 10.46 -10.63
N GLY A 160 -10.77 10.58 -9.75
CA GLY A 160 -10.81 11.48 -8.62
C GLY A 160 -10.46 12.93 -8.96
N GLU A 161 -10.22 13.25 -10.23
CA GLU A 161 -9.82 14.59 -10.69
C GLU A 161 -8.65 15.14 -9.87
N GLY A 162 -7.60 14.32 -9.72
CA GLY A 162 -6.42 14.69 -8.94
C GLY A 162 -6.48 14.38 -7.45
N SER A 163 -7.24 13.35 -7.04
CA SER A 163 -7.31 12.91 -5.64
C SER A 163 -7.60 11.42 -5.56
N PHE A 164 -6.74 10.66 -4.88
CA PHE A 164 -6.98 9.23 -4.65
C PHE A 164 -8.27 8.97 -3.88
N LYS A 165 -8.53 9.75 -2.82
CA LYS A 165 -9.79 9.69 -2.06
C LYS A 165 -11.04 9.83 -2.93
N ARG A 166 -11.14 10.91 -3.71
CA ARG A 166 -12.28 11.11 -4.62
C ARG A 166 -12.38 10.02 -5.68
N GLY A 167 -11.24 9.50 -6.14
CA GLY A 167 -11.19 8.35 -7.04
C GLY A 167 -11.80 7.11 -6.41
N PHE A 168 -11.42 6.83 -5.16
CA PHE A 168 -12.00 5.75 -4.38
C PHE A 168 -13.50 5.94 -4.21
N ASP A 169 -13.94 7.13 -3.77
CA ASP A 169 -15.35 7.45 -3.57
C ASP A 169 -16.17 7.24 -4.84
N PHE A 170 -15.65 7.67 -5.99
CA PHE A 170 -16.29 7.45 -7.29
C PHE A 170 -16.52 5.96 -7.58
N PHE A 171 -15.51 5.11 -7.40
CA PHE A 171 -15.66 3.68 -7.63
C PHE A 171 -16.57 3.01 -6.58
N PHE A 172 -16.48 3.46 -5.32
CA PHE A 172 -17.33 2.99 -4.21
C PHE A 172 -18.81 3.27 -4.50
N GLU A 173 -19.16 4.52 -4.77
CA GLU A 173 -20.53 4.98 -4.97
C GLU A 173 -21.16 4.40 -6.23
N THR A 174 -20.38 4.25 -7.31
CA THR A 174 -20.89 3.75 -8.59
C THR A 174 -20.89 2.22 -8.68
N GLY A 175 -20.25 1.53 -7.73
CA GLY A 175 -20.04 0.07 -7.79
C GLY A 175 -19.26 -0.38 -9.02
N ARG A 176 -18.54 0.54 -9.68
CA ARG A 176 -17.75 0.24 -10.87
C ARG A 176 -16.44 -0.43 -10.45
N LYS A 177 -16.06 -1.49 -11.15
CA LYS A 177 -14.73 -2.08 -11.01
C LYS A 177 -13.72 -1.26 -11.84
N VAL A 178 -12.50 -1.07 -11.35
CA VAL A 178 -11.41 -0.66 -12.23
C VAL A 178 -11.14 -1.85 -13.16
N SER A 179 -11.19 -1.63 -14.47
CA SER A 179 -11.27 -2.71 -15.46
C SER A 179 -10.09 -3.69 -15.47
N CYS A 180 -8.98 -3.34 -14.84
CA CYS A 180 -7.78 -4.17 -14.72
C CYS A 180 -7.75 -5.00 -13.41
N LEU A 181 -8.75 -4.86 -12.54
CA LEU A 181 -8.78 -5.54 -11.26
C LEU A 181 -9.44 -6.91 -11.37
N ASP A 182 -8.72 -7.91 -10.91
CA ASP A 182 -9.27 -9.21 -10.59
C ASP A 182 -10.09 -9.17 -9.29
N GLN A 183 -10.91 -10.20 -9.05
CA GLN A 183 -11.85 -10.30 -7.92
C GLN A 183 -11.19 -10.26 -6.52
N GLU A 184 -9.87 -10.48 -6.44
CA GLU A 184 -9.15 -10.63 -5.17
C GLU A 184 -8.42 -9.36 -4.68
N MET A 185 -8.35 -8.29 -5.49
CA MET A 185 -7.84 -7.00 -5.05
C MET A 185 -8.94 -6.19 -4.36
N ASN A 186 -8.66 -5.72 -3.14
CA ASN A 186 -9.59 -4.90 -2.37
C ASN A 186 -9.00 -3.50 -2.15
N PHE A 187 -9.86 -2.49 -2.30
CA PHE A 187 -9.54 -1.12 -1.89
C PHE A 187 -10.25 -0.85 -0.60
N MET A 188 -9.51 -0.30 0.35
CA MET A 188 -10.08 0.14 1.62
C MET A 188 -9.74 1.60 1.78
N LEU A 189 -10.75 2.42 2.02
CA LEU A 189 -10.53 3.72 2.61
C LEU A 189 -10.44 3.50 4.11
N VAL A 190 -9.27 3.78 4.66
CA VAL A 190 -9.00 3.53 6.06
C VAL A 190 -9.00 4.88 6.74
N SER A 191 -10.02 5.16 7.55
CA SER A 191 -10.05 6.34 8.40
C SER A 191 -9.91 5.91 9.86
N SER A 192 -9.39 6.79 10.71
CA SER A 192 -9.24 6.56 12.16
C SER A 192 -10.55 6.25 12.91
N LYS A 193 -11.71 6.25 12.22
CA LYS A 193 -13.04 6.02 12.80
C LYS A 193 -13.89 4.98 12.06
N VAL A 194 -13.62 4.68 10.79
CA VAL A 194 -14.40 3.75 9.95
C VAL A 194 -13.51 3.18 8.82
N THR A 195 -13.55 1.87 8.60
CA THR A 195 -12.98 1.21 7.42
C THR A 195 -14.12 0.95 6.42
N GLU A 196 -14.00 1.51 5.21
CA GLU A 196 -14.93 1.24 4.10
C GLU A 196 -14.22 0.41 3.04
N THR A 197 -14.80 -0.74 2.66
CA THR A 197 -14.16 -1.70 1.75
C THR A 197 -14.96 -1.83 0.45
N ILE A 198 -14.29 -1.70 -0.69
CA ILE A 198 -14.78 -2.17 -2.00
C ILE A 198 -14.14 -3.54 -2.24
N SER A 199 -14.95 -4.60 -2.23
CA SER A 199 -14.54 -5.87 -2.81
C SER A 199 -14.88 -5.90 -4.29
N ALA A 200 -14.05 -6.56 -5.08
CA ALA A 200 -14.31 -6.77 -6.49
C ALA A 200 -15.42 -7.81 -6.75
N ASP A 201 -16.27 -8.13 -5.76
CA ASP A 201 -17.53 -8.84 -5.92
C ASP A 201 -18.45 -8.59 -4.72
N LEU A 202 -19.46 -7.72 -4.89
CA LEU A 202 -20.80 -7.92 -4.36
C LEU A 202 -21.79 -7.22 -5.30
N GLY A 203 -22.50 -8.02 -6.08
CA GLY A 203 -23.77 -7.63 -6.69
C GLY A 203 -24.87 -7.45 -5.63
N TYR A 204 -24.64 -6.59 -4.63
CA TYR A 204 -25.69 -6.11 -3.75
C TYR A 204 -26.10 -4.71 -4.17
N LYS A 205 -27.23 -4.64 -4.87
CA LYS A 205 -28.03 -3.42 -4.94
C LYS A 205 -28.26 -2.94 -3.52
N ASN A 206 -27.83 -1.72 -3.21
CA ASN A 206 -28.34 -0.97 -2.08
C ASN A 206 -29.87 -0.89 -2.19
N SER A 207 -30.59 -1.66 -1.37
CA SER A 207 -31.98 -1.39 -1.03
C SER A 207 -32.00 -0.72 0.34
N PRO A 208 -32.66 0.42 0.52
CA PRO A 208 -32.76 1.05 1.83
C PRO A 208 -33.71 0.23 2.72
N CYS A 209 -33.37 0.12 4.00
CA CYS A 209 -34.16 -0.48 5.08
C CYS A 209 -34.29 -2.02 5.08
N ASN A 210 -33.38 -2.70 5.77
CA ASN A 210 -33.70 -3.96 6.47
C ASN A 210 -32.98 -3.99 7.84
N PRO A 211 -33.69 -3.77 8.97
CA PRO A 211 -33.10 -3.73 10.31
C PRO A 211 -32.73 -5.11 10.90
N ASP A 212 -32.91 -6.22 10.18
CA ASP A 212 -32.76 -7.58 10.75
C ASP A 212 -31.55 -8.39 10.26
N LEU A 213 -30.58 -7.79 9.55
CA LEU A 213 -29.29 -8.45 9.30
C LEU A 213 -28.29 -8.18 10.43
N LYS A 214 -28.31 -9.07 11.43
CA LYS A 214 -27.21 -9.22 12.40
C LYS A 214 -25.95 -9.74 11.71
N ILE A 215 -25.13 -8.83 11.22
CA ILE A 215 -23.71 -9.11 10.95
C ILE A 215 -23.00 -9.07 12.31
N PRO A 216 -22.23 -10.09 12.73
CA PRO A 216 -21.54 -10.06 13.99
C PRO A 216 -20.43 -9.02 13.94
N ILE A 217 -20.66 -7.88 14.60
CA ILE A 217 -19.60 -6.96 14.97
C ILE A 217 -18.82 -7.64 16.10
N MET A 218 -17.64 -8.18 15.79
CA MET A 218 -16.72 -8.66 16.81
C MET A 218 -16.10 -7.46 17.53
N TYR A 219 -16.73 -7.02 18.61
CA TYR A 219 -16.10 -6.18 19.61
C TYR A 219 -15.15 -7.03 20.46
N ASN A 220 -13.85 -6.88 20.29
CA ASN A 220 -12.87 -7.33 21.27
C ASN A 220 -12.75 -6.24 22.36
N PHE A 221 -13.56 -6.36 23.42
CA PHE A 221 -13.24 -5.75 24.70
C PHE A 221 -12.33 -6.70 25.48
N ARG A 222 -11.12 -6.25 25.82
CA ARG A 222 -10.40 -6.79 26.98
C ARG A 222 -10.46 -5.74 28.08
N SER A 223 -11.23 -6.06 29.10
CA SER A 223 -11.18 -5.41 30.42
C SER A 223 -9.79 -5.61 31.04
N ALA A 224 -9.39 -4.62 31.84
CA ALA A 224 -8.18 -4.60 32.65
C ALA A 224 -8.01 -5.82 33.56
#